data_AF-A0A193G4I1-F1
#
_entry.id   AF-A0A193G4I1-F1
#
_cell.length_a   1.000
_cell.length_b   1.000
_cell.length_c   1.000
_cell.angle_alpha   90.00
_cell.angle_beta   90.00
_cell.angle_gamma   90.00
#
_symmetry.space_group_name_H-M   'P 1'
#
loop_
_entity.id
_entity.type
_entity.pdbx_description
1 polymer ?
#
loop_
_entity_poly.entity_id
_entity_poly.type
_entity_poly.pdbx_seq_one_letter_code
_entity_poly.pdbx_strand_id
1 'polypeptide(L)'
;MLPAAVVYWLVTVLYLASAWLAAGLAAWDFLIVLHLIVEHTVRQATVPGDQLGRISAVTRFVSWGADPVGAVMGGLLATTALGTFGTLLVCLAGFLLAGLVLLASTRIRTLDIEL
;
A
#
# COMPACT_ATOMS: atom_id res chain seq x y z
N MET A 1 -42.02 9.74 8.30
CA MET A 1 -41.03 9.21 9.27
C MET A 1 -40.68 7.80 8.81
N LEU A 2 -39.38 7.47 8.62
CA LEU A 2 -38.99 6.12 8.19
C LEU A 2 -39.36 5.08 9.26
N PRO A 3 -39.73 3.84 8.89
CA PRO A 3 -39.97 2.78 9.87
C PRO A 3 -38.74 2.52 10.73
N ALA A 4 -38.91 2.27 12.03
CA ALA A 4 -37.80 2.01 12.97
C ALA A 4 -36.90 0.85 12.52
N ALA A 5 -37.47 -0.18 11.88
CA ALA A 5 -36.73 -1.30 11.31
C ALA A 5 -35.76 -0.86 10.19
N VAL A 6 -36.17 0.09 9.35
CA VAL A 6 -35.33 0.64 8.28
C VAL A 6 -34.15 1.42 8.87
N VAL A 7 -34.40 2.21 9.92
CA VAL A 7 -33.36 2.95 10.62
C VAL A 7 -32.33 2.00 11.26
N TYR A 8 -32.78 0.95 11.96
CA TYR A 8 -31.89 -0.03 12.57
C TYR A 8 -31.05 -0.79 11.54
N TRP A 9 -31.64 -1.15 10.40
CA TRP A 9 -30.94 -1.83 9.32
C TRP A 9 -29.84 -0.94 8.72
N LEU A 10 -30.16 0.33 8.43
CA LEU A 10 -29.18 1.29 7.90
C LEU A 10 -28.01 1.52 8.85
N VAL A 11 -28.31 1.68 10.15
CA VAL A 11 -27.29 1.86 11.19
C VAL A 11 -26.39 0.62 11.28
N THR A 12 -26.97 -0.58 11.25
CA THR A 12 -26.20 -1.83 11.28
C THR A 12 -25.28 -1.95 10.07
N VAL A 13 -25.77 -1.67 8.87
CA VAL A 13 -24.96 -1.69 7.63
C VAL A 13 -23.82 -0.68 7.72
N LEU A 14 -24.07 0.53 8.23
CA LEU A 14 -23.04 1.56 8.40
C LEU A 14 -21.95 1.14 9.40
N TYR A 15 -22.33 0.53 10.53
CA TYR A 15 -21.36 0.01 11.51
C TYR A 15 -20.52 -1.12 10.91
N LEU A 16 -21.12 -2.04 10.16
CA LEU A 16 -20.38 -3.12 9.49
C LEU A 16 -19.43 -2.57 8.43
N ALA A 17 -19.88 -1.61 7.62
CA ALA A 17 -19.05 -0.98 6.59
C ALA A 17 -17.86 -0.22 7.19
N SER A 18 -18.09 0.55 8.26
CA SER A 18 -17.03 1.28 8.95
C SER A 18 -16.05 0.35 9.67
N ALA A 19 -16.52 -0.73 10.29
CA ALA A 19 -15.65 -1.75 10.88
C ALA A 19 -14.77 -2.43 9.82
N TRP A 20 -15.31 -2.72 8.65
CA TRP A 20 -14.55 -3.31 7.55
C TRP A 20 -13.48 -2.35 7.00
N LEU A 21 -13.85 -1.08 6.81
CA LEU A 21 -12.90 -0.04 6.40
C LEU A 21 -11.79 0.14 7.44
N ALA A 22 -12.14 0.19 8.72
CA ALA A 22 -11.18 0.32 9.81
C ALA A 22 -10.22 -0.87 9.87
N ALA A 23 -10.71 -2.10 9.71
CA ALA A 23 -9.88 -3.29 9.65
C ALA A 23 -8.92 -3.26 8.45
N GLY A 24 -9.39 -2.82 7.29
CA GLY A 24 -8.55 -2.66 6.09
C GLY A 24 -7.45 -1.63 6.27
N LEU A 25 -7.76 -0.46 6.83
CA LEU A 25 -6.79 0.59 7.12
C LEU A 25 -5.77 0.15 8.19
N ALA A 26 -6.24 -0.51 9.25
CA ALA A 26 -5.35 -1.05 10.28
C ALA A 26 -4.39 -2.11 9.72
N ALA A 27 -4.87 -3.00 8.85
CA ALA A 27 -4.03 -3.98 8.18
C ALA A 27 -3.00 -3.30 7.26
N TRP A 28 -3.42 -2.28 6.51
CA TRP A 28 -2.53 -1.50 5.65
C TRP A 28 -1.41 -0.82 6.46
N ASP A 29 -1.76 -0.09 7.52
CA ASP A 29 -0.81 0.63 8.36
C ASP A 29 0.16 -0.33 9.10
N PHE A 30 -0.33 -1.48 9.53
CA PHE A 30 0.54 -2.50 10.11
C PHE A 30 1.57 -3.02 9.10
N LEU A 31 1.11 -3.37 7.88
CA LEU A 31 1.97 -3.92 6.84
C LEU A 31 2.99 -2.89 6.31
N ILE A 32 2.60 -1.63 6.16
CA ILE A 32 3.52 -0.58 5.70
C ILE A 32 4.62 -0.32 6.74
N VAL A 33 4.30 -0.36 8.03
CA VAL A 33 5.32 -0.23 9.09
C VAL A 33 6.30 -1.40 9.05
N LEU A 34 5.81 -2.64 8.92
CA LEU A 34 6.70 -3.80 8.75
C LEU A 34 7.60 -3.67 7.52
N HIS A 35 7.03 -3.23 6.38
CA HIS A 35 7.79 -2.97 5.17
C HIS A 35 8.90 -1.94 5.39
N LEU A 36 8.59 -0.81 6.03
CA LEU A 36 9.56 0.24 6.33
C LEU A 36 10.69 -0.25 7.24
N ILE A 37 10.37 -1.04 8.28
CA ILE A 37 11.39 -1.62 9.17
C ILE A 37 12.35 -2.49 8.34
N VAL A 38 11.82 -3.43 7.54
CA VAL A 38 12.64 -4.32 6.71
C VAL A 38 13.47 -3.53 5.70
N GLU A 39 12.86 -2.56 5.01
CA GLU A 39 13.53 -1.73 4.02
C GLU A 39 14.69 -0.93 4.63
N HIS A 40 14.47 -0.32 5.80
CA HIS A 40 15.49 0.44 6.50
C HIS A 40 16.62 -0.45 7.02
N THR A 41 16.31 -1.62 7.60
CA THR A 41 17.32 -2.58 8.07
C THR A 41 18.21 -3.08 6.92
N VAL A 42 17.60 -3.51 5.82
CA VAL A 42 18.33 -3.96 4.61
C VAL A 42 19.23 -2.85 4.09
N ARG A 43 18.73 -1.61 4.06
CA ARG A 43 19.51 -0.45 3.60
C ARG A 43 20.69 -0.16 4.52
N GLN A 44 20.49 -0.20 5.84
CA GLN A 44 21.57 0.02 6.82
C GLN A 44 22.65 -1.08 6.72
N ALA A 45 22.27 -2.32 6.43
CA ALA A 45 23.21 -3.42 6.28
C ALA A 45 23.99 -3.40 4.94
N THR A 46 23.38 -2.88 3.87
CA THR A 46 23.94 -2.99 2.50
C THR A 46 24.57 -1.72 1.97
N VAL A 47 24.23 -0.55 2.52
CA VAL A 47 24.69 0.75 2.02
C VAL A 47 25.79 1.33 2.91
N PRO A 48 26.93 1.76 2.36
CA PRO A 48 27.97 2.47 3.10
C PRO A 48 27.45 3.71 3.83
N GLY A 49 27.93 3.94 5.06
CA GLY A 49 27.42 4.99 5.95
C GLY A 49 27.44 6.40 5.37
N ASP A 50 28.45 6.74 4.57
CA ASP A 50 28.61 8.03 3.89
C ASP A 50 27.58 8.26 2.76
N GLN A 51 26.98 7.18 2.24
CA GLN A 51 25.98 7.23 1.16
C GLN A 51 24.54 7.10 1.65
N LEU A 52 24.31 6.70 2.91
CA LEU A 52 22.97 6.46 3.47
C LEU A 52 22.02 7.64 3.27
N GLY A 53 22.47 8.87 3.55
CA GLY A 53 21.66 10.07 3.38
C GLY A 53 21.25 10.31 1.92
N ARG A 54 22.18 10.13 0.98
CA ARG A 54 21.93 10.27 -0.46
C ARG A 54 20.94 9.23 -0.97
N ILE A 55 21.15 7.96 -0.62
CA ILE A 55 20.28 6.87 -1.05
C ILE A 55 18.88 6.99 -0.42
N SER A 56 18.79 7.40 0.85
CA SER A 56 17.51 7.70 1.50
C SER A 56 16.74 8.83 0.81
N ALA A 57 17.43 9.92 0.43
CA ALA A 57 16.81 11.04 -0.27
C ALA A 57 16.28 10.64 -1.65
N VAL A 58 17.09 9.91 -2.44
CA VAL A 58 16.68 9.42 -3.76
C VAL A 58 15.50 8.47 -3.66
N THR A 59 15.51 7.52 -2.72
CA THR A 59 14.35 6.62 -2.56
C THR A 59 13.10 7.40 -2.19
N ARG A 60 13.16 8.34 -1.23
CA ARG A 60 11.98 9.15 -0.88
C ARG A 60 11.46 9.96 -2.05
N PHE A 61 12.35 10.57 -2.82
CA PHE A 61 11.97 11.33 -4.01
C PHE A 61 11.26 10.45 -5.04
N VAL A 62 11.77 9.24 -5.30
CA VAL A 62 11.16 8.29 -6.24
C VAL A 62 9.82 7.78 -5.71
N SER A 63 9.75 7.37 -4.44
CA SER A 63 8.53 6.81 -3.84
C SER A 63 7.42 7.87 -3.76
N TRP A 64 7.68 9.01 -3.10
CA TRP A 64 6.66 10.07 -2.98
C TRP A 64 6.41 10.79 -4.29
N GLY A 65 7.35 10.76 -5.23
CA GLY A 65 7.15 11.27 -6.59
C GLY A 65 6.25 10.38 -7.45
N ALA A 66 6.20 9.08 -7.18
CA ALA A 66 5.32 8.15 -7.86
C ALA A 66 3.85 8.26 -7.41
N ASP A 67 3.62 8.60 -6.14
CA ASP A 67 2.28 8.77 -5.55
C ASP A 67 1.35 9.71 -6.37
N PRO A 68 1.73 10.96 -6.70
CA PRO A 68 0.87 11.84 -7.48
C PRO A 68 0.62 11.32 -8.89
N VAL A 69 1.60 10.64 -9.51
CA VAL A 69 1.43 10.03 -10.84
C VAL A 69 0.42 8.90 -10.76
N GLY A 70 0.52 8.04 -9.76
CA GLY A 70 -0.44 6.97 -9.48
C GLY A 70 -1.84 7.52 -9.21
N ALA A 71 -1.96 8.60 -8.44
CA ALA A 71 -3.23 9.25 -8.14
C ALA A 71 -3.92 9.81 -9.39
N VAL A 72 -3.17 10.50 -10.26
CA VAL A 72 -3.69 11.01 -11.54
C VAL A 72 -4.12 9.86 -12.45
N MET A 73 -3.28 8.83 -12.62
CA MET A 73 -3.61 7.68 -13.46
C MET A 73 -4.82 6.91 -12.94
N GLY A 74 -4.91 6.67 -11.63
CA GLY A 74 -6.06 5.99 -11.01
C GLY A 74 -7.34 6.81 -11.16
N GLY A 75 -7.26 8.13 -10.92
CA GLY A 75 -8.40 9.03 -11.12
C GLY A 75 -8.91 9.02 -12.56
N LEU A 76 -8.01 9.11 -13.55
CA LEU A 76 -8.35 9.02 -14.97
C LEU A 76 -8.91 7.65 -15.35
N LEU A 77 -8.35 6.56 -14.82
CA LEU A 77 -8.83 5.21 -15.09
C LEU A 77 -10.27 5.02 -14.57
N ALA A 78 -10.59 5.62 -13.42
CA ALA A 78 -11.92 5.57 -12.82
C ALA A 78 -12.99 6.31 -13.63
N THR A 79 -12.62 7.27 -14.49
CA THR A 79 -13.58 7.94 -15.39
C THR A 79 -13.91 7.13 -16.64
N THR A 80 -13.19 6.04 -16.90
CA THR A 80 -13.43 5.15 -18.05
C THR A 80 -14.56 4.16 -17.76
N ALA A 81 -14.88 3.28 -18.73
CA ALA A 81 -15.85 2.20 -18.55
C ALA A 81 -15.49 1.20 -17.43
N LEU A 82 -14.24 1.19 -16.95
CA LEU A 82 -13.83 0.39 -15.79
C LEU A 82 -14.47 0.86 -14.48
N GLY A 83 -14.78 2.15 -14.38
CA GLY A 83 -15.30 2.76 -13.16
C GLY A 83 -14.35 2.63 -11.96
N THR A 84 -14.84 2.99 -10.78
CA THR A 84 -14.09 2.92 -9.52
C THR A 84 -13.70 1.49 -9.17
N PHE A 85 -14.63 0.53 -9.28
CA PHE A 85 -14.37 -0.85 -8.90
C PHE A 85 -13.32 -1.52 -9.79
N GLY A 86 -13.42 -1.35 -11.12
CA GLY A 86 -12.41 -1.89 -12.05
C GLY A 86 -11.03 -1.26 -11.84
N THR A 87 -10.99 0.03 -11.52
CA THR A 87 -9.74 0.73 -11.18
C THR A 87 -9.09 0.15 -9.92
N LEU A 88 -9.87 -0.12 -8.86
CA LEU A 88 -9.36 -0.74 -7.65
C LEU A 88 -8.82 -2.16 -7.89
N LEU A 89 -9.42 -2.93 -8.80
CA LEU A 89 -8.89 -4.23 -9.20
C LEU A 89 -7.54 -4.11 -9.94
N VAL A 90 -7.38 -3.08 -10.78
CA VAL A 90 -6.09 -2.80 -11.44
C VAL A 90 -5.03 -2.42 -10.40
N CYS A 91 -5.37 -1.58 -9.42
CA CYS A 91 -4.48 -1.26 -8.30
C CYS A 91 -4.08 -2.52 -7.52
N LEU A 92 -5.04 -3.40 -7.20
CA LEU A 92 -4.78 -4.67 -6.53
C LEU A 92 -3.83 -5.55 -7.33
N ALA A 93 -4.04 -5.68 -8.65
CA ALA A 93 -3.14 -6.43 -9.53
C ALA A 93 -1.72 -5.84 -9.53
N GLY A 94 -1.58 -4.51 -9.50
CA GLY A 94 -0.30 -3.82 -9.37
C GLY A 94 0.43 -4.16 -8.06
N PHE A 95 -0.28 -4.14 -6.93
CA PHE A 95 0.29 -4.53 -5.62
C PHE A 95 0.72 -6.01 -5.60
N LEU A 96 -0.11 -6.90 -6.14
CA LEU A 96 0.24 -8.32 -6.25
C LEU A 96 1.47 -8.53 -7.12
N LEU A 97 1.56 -7.84 -8.26
CA LEU A 97 2.72 -7.89 -9.14
C LEU A 97 3.99 -7.39 -8.43
N ALA A 98 3.92 -6.28 -7.69
CA ALA A 98 5.05 -5.79 -6.90
C ALA A 98 5.51 -6.82 -5.86
N GLY A 99 4.56 -7.46 -5.15
CA GLY A 99 4.85 -8.55 -4.22
C GLY A 99 5.49 -9.76 -4.92
N LEU A 100 5.01 -10.13 -6.10
CA LEU A 100 5.57 -11.23 -6.90
C LEU A 100 7.00 -10.94 -7.36
N VAL A 101 7.28 -9.71 -7.81
CA VAL A 101 8.63 -9.28 -8.19
C VAL A 101 9.58 -9.35 -7.00
N LEU A 102 9.13 -8.91 -5.82
CA LEU A 102 9.91 -9.00 -4.59
C LEU A 102 10.19 -10.47 -4.22
N LEU A 103 9.17 -11.32 -4.25
CA LEU A 103 9.30 -12.74 -3.97
C LEU A 103 10.21 -13.43 -4.99
N ALA A 104 10.17 -13.06 -6.27
CA ALA A 104 11.03 -13.63 -7.30
C ALA A 104 12.48 -13.13 -7.22
N SER A 105 12.78 -12.08 -6.45
CA SER A 105 14.12 -11.52 -6.33
C SER A 105 15.05 -12.44 -5.52
N THR A 106 15.95 -13.13 -6.22
CA THR A 106 16.97 -13.99 -5.59
C THR A 106 17.90 -13.22 -4.66
N ARG A 107 18.22 -11.96 -4.99
CA ARG A 107 19.14 -11.14 -4.19
C ARG A 107 18.64 -10.98 -2.76
N ILE A 108 17.35 -10.69 -2.57
CA ILE A 108 16.77 -10.46 -1.24
C ILE A 108 16.68 -11.77 -0.46
N ARG A 109 16.43 -12.90 -1.14
CA ARG A 109 16.37 -14.22 -0.50
C ARG A 109 17.71 -14.70 0.04
N THR A 110 18.82 -14.24 -0.52
CA THR A 110 20.17 -14.65 -0.14
C THR A 110 20.92 -13.55 0.63
N LEU A 111 20.22 -12.52 1.12
CA LEU A 111 20.82 -11.51 1.99
C LEU A 111 21.05 -12.12 3.37
N ASP A 112 22.27 -12.58 3.63
CA ASP A 112 22.73 -12.88 4.97
C ASP A 112 23.07 -11.56 5.67
N ILE A 113 22.13 -11.09 6.50
CA ILE A 113 22.36 -9.98 7.42
C ILE A 113 22.93 -10.59 8.70
N GLU A 114 24.23 -10.42 8.94
CA GLU A 114 24.82 -10.67 10.25
C GLU A 114 24.22 -9.64 11.23
N LEU A 115 23.17 -10.07 11.95
CA LEU A 115 22.49 -9.29 12.98
C LEU A 115 23.25 -9.34 14.31
#